data_AF-A0AAE0D251-F1
#
_entry.id   AF-A0AAE0D251-F1
#
_cell.length_a   1.000
_cell.length_b   1.000
_cell.length_c   1.000
_cell.angle_alpha   90.00
_cell.angle_beta   90.00
_cell.angle_gamma   90.00
#
_symmetry.space_group_name_H-M   'P 1'
#
loop_
_entity.id
_entity.type
_entity.pdbx_description
1 polymer ?
#
loop_
_entity_poly.entity_id
_entity_poly.type
_entity_poly.pdbx_seq_one_letter_code
_entity_poly.pdbx_strand_id
1 'polypeptide(L)'
;MFGKQPLIHLFFLVASHWSLICAGAPTSLVCVYRAEARSPAEIQQADGFLPKGESVFGAIAPDTSLSNHAKAVLDGSSRDGYGYVFTSSSVDVAERFIAMRPFGYVYKIHVAAHMIDCIGTLGKYNPLDNGSEYTACGGIKFEQIMSWKAYENGKFGEEEFNKDFIEKVYGTAVAGDVRYQLAGLLENRRGCENQPGKRGDISKRRFGLGSLKSGFGALKSIKGVKSVSNVGGPLDSN
;
A
#
# COMPACT_ATOMS: atom_id res chain seq x y z
N MET A 1 6.64 -32.53 57.08
CA MET A 1 5.58 -31.95 56.23
C MET A 1 6.19 -30.91 55.31
N PHE A 2 6.58 -31.24 54.07
CA PHE A 2 6.76 -30.28 52.96
C PHE A 2 6.79 -31.12 51.67
N GLY A 3 5.60 -31.36 51.13
CA GLY A 3 5.41 -32.18 49.95
C GLY A 3 5.58 -31.37 48.67
N LYS A 4 6.46 -31.86 47.80
CA LYS A 4 6.35 -31.93 46.33
C LYS A 4 5.61 -30.77 45.63
N GLN A 5 6.28 -29.67 45.28
CA GLN A 5 5.81 -28.78 44.18
C GLN A 5 6.93 -28.12 43.33
N PRO A 6 7.92 -28.86 42.78
CA PRO A 6 8.83 -28.26 41.78
C PRO A 6 8.20 -28.12 40.38
N LEU A 7 7.10 -28.83 40.10
CA LEU A 7 6.50 -28.88 38.75
C LEU A 7 5.68 -27.62 38.39
N ILE A 8 5.18 -26.88 39.38
CA ILE A 8 4.31 -25.71 39.14
C ILE A 8 5.13 -24.51 38.66
N HIS A 9 6.36 -24.34 39.15
CA HIS A 9 7.23 -23.22 38.73
C HIS A 9 7.77 -23.38 37.29
N LEU A 10 7.97 -24.61 36.80
CA LEU A 10 8.37 -24.86 35.42
C LEU A 10 7.25 -24.50 34.42
N PHE A 11 5.98 -24.70 34.82
CA PHE A 11 4.82 -24.39 33.98
C PHE A 11 4.67 -22.87 33.73
N PHE A 12 4.97 -22.03 34.72
CA PHE A 12 4.92 -20.57 34.58
C PHE A 12 6.06 -20.00 33.70
N LEU A 13 7.24 -20.61 33.71
CA LEU A 13 8.35 -20.18 32.84
C LEU A 13 8.08 -20.47 31.35
N VAL A 14 7.47 -21.61 31.02
CA VAL A 14 7.10 -21.95 29.64
C VAL A 14 5.89 -21.12 29.16
N ALA A 15 4.92 -20.85 30.02
CA ALA A 15 3.77 -20.01 29.69
C ALA A 15 4.15 -18.52 29.47
N SER A 16 5.13 -18.00 30.21
CA SER A 16 5.62 -16.62 30.03
C SER A 16 6.45 -16.42 28.75
N HIS A 17 7.02 -17.49 28.19
CA HIS A 17 7.71 -17.44 26.89
C HIS A 17 6.77 -17.72 25.71
N TRP A 18 5.56 -18.24 25.93
CA TRP A 18 4.58 -18.43 24.86
C TRP A 18 3.98 -17.11 24.35
N SER A 19 4.01 -16.06 25.18
CA SER A 19 3.59 -14.71 24.78
C SER A 19 4.49 -14.09 23.70
N LEU A 20 5.72 -14.59 23.54
CA LEU A 20 6.65 -14.16 22.49
C LEU A 20 6.44 -14.89 21.14
N ILE A 21 5.68 -16.00 21.12
CA ILE A 21 5.46 -16.80 19.90
C ILE A 21 4.21 -16.34 19.13
N CYS A 22 3.36 -15.49 19.73
CA CYS A 22 2.15 -14.99 19.08
C CYS A 22 2.30 -13.57 18.46
N ALA A 23 3.50 -13.00 18.42
CA ALA A 23 3.76 -11.76 17.69
C ALA A 23 3.93 -12.07 16.19
N GLY A 24 2.89 -11.79 15.39
CA GLY A 24 2.95 -11.79 13.93
C GLY A 24 2.88 -13.19 13.30
N ALA A 25 1.68 -13.62 12.91
CA ALA A 25 1.59 -14.70 11.93
C ALA A 25 2.37 -14.24 10.68
N PRO A 26 3.28 -15.06 10.12
CA PRO A 26 3.99 -14.68 8.90
C PRO A 26 2.95 -14.35 7.84
N THR A 27 2.94 -13.10 7.40
CA THR A 27 2.13 -12.70 6.26
C THR A 27 2.64 -13.52 5.09
N SER A 28 1.77 -14.29 4.42
CA SER A 28 2.13 -15.01 3.20
C SER A 28 2.41 -14.08 2.01
N LEU A 29 2.62 -12.79 2.29
CA LEU A 29 2.82 -11.74 1.31
C LEU A 29 4.29 -11.67 0.97
N VAL A 30 4.62 -12.09 -0.25
CA VAL A 30 6.00 -12.07 -0.78
C VAL A 30 6.24 -10.83 -1.63
N CYS A 31 5.20 -10.32 -2.29
CA CYS A 31 5.31 -9.14 -3.15
C CYS A 31 4.06 -8.26 -3.10
N VAL A 32 4.25 -7.01 -3.50
CA VAL A 32 3.23 -6.00 -3.72
C VAL A 32 3.37 -5.46 -5.15
N TYR A 33 2.34 -4.76 -5.61
CA TYR A 33 2.22 -4.27 -6.96
C TYR A 33 1.99 -2.75 -6.95
N ARG A 34 2.63 -2.06 -7.90
CA ARG A 34 2.46 -0.62 -8.09
C ARG A 34 2.29 -0.30 -9.57
N ALA A 35 1.19 0.38 -9.88
CA ALA A 35 1.02 1.05 -11.17
C ALA A 35 1.72 2.41 -11.18
N GLU A 36 2.52 2.65 -12.21
CA GLU A 36 3.32 3.86 -12.39
C GLU A 36 3.44 4.20 -13.88
N ALA A 37 3.50 5.50 -14.21
CA ALA A 37 3.64 5.95 -15.60
C ALA A 37 5.11 5.97 -16.07
N ARG A 38 6.04 6.25 -15.15
CA ARG A 38 7.48 6.23 -15.39
C ARG A 38 7.98 4.83 -15.76
N SER A 39 8.87 4.80 -16.75
CA SER A 39 9.55 3.61 -17.25
C SER A 39 10.58 3.05 -16.26
N PRO A 40 10.97 1.78 -16.41
CA PRO A 40 11.98 1.17 -15.55
C PRO A 40 13.30 1.94 -15.55
N ALA A 41 13.71 2.48 -16.70
CA ALA A 41 14.92 3.31 -16.81
C ALA A 41 14.81 4.61 -16.01
N GLU A 42 13.65 5.28 -16.03
CA GLU A 42 13.41 6.48 -15.22
C GLU A 42 13.37 6.17 -13.72
N ILE A 43 12.79 5.02 -13.33
CA ILE A 43 12.78 4.58 -11.93
C ILE A 43 14.19 4.20 -11.48
N GLN A 44 14.98 3.53 -12.32
CA GLN A 44 16.37 3.21 -12.06
C GLN A 44 17.21 4.49 -11.88
N GLN A 45 17.04 5.47 -12.76
CA GLN A 45 17.73 6.76 -12.67
C GLN A 45 17.38 7.53 -11.38
N ALA A 46 16.19 7.31 -10.83
CA ALA A 46 15.75 7.89 -9.56
C ALA A 46 16.11 7.04 -8.33
N ASP A 47 16.92 5.98 -8.50
CA ASP A 47 17.24 4.96 -7.50
C ASP A 47 16.02 4.19 -6.94
N GLY A 48 14.83 4.37 -7.54
CA GLY A 48 13.57 3.74 -7.13
C GLY A 48 12.37 4.69 -7.09
N PHE A 49 11.42 4.36 -6.22
CA PHE A 49 10.24 5.17 -5.93
C PHE A 49 10.46 5.98 -4.64
N LEU A 50 10.59 7.29 -4.78
CA LEU A 50 10.66 8.22 -3.65
C LEU A 50 9.27 8.76 -3.30
N PRO A 51 9.01 9.08 -2.01
CA PRO A 51 7.87 9.89 -1.64
C PRO A 51 7.87 11.26 -2.34
N LYS A 52 6.68 11.81 -2.52
CA LYS A 52 6.45 13.12 -3.13
C LYS A 52 7.18 14.21 -2.33
N GLY A 53 8.01 14.97 -3.03
CA GLY A 53 8.78 16.07 -2.46
C GLY A 53 10.17 15.65 -1.97
N GLU A 54 10.49 14.36 -2.00
CA GLU A 54 11.83 13.85 -1.69
C GLU A 54 12.65 13.69 -2.98
N SER A 55 13.96 13.90 -2.87
CA SER A 55 14.93 13.77 -3.97
C SER A 55 15.98 12.69 -3.71
N VAL A 56 16.06 12.19 -2.48
CA VAL A 56 17.02 11.16 -2.05
C VAL A 56 16.38 10.27 -0.99
N PHE A 57 16.77 8.99 -0.95
CA PHE A 57 16.38 8.08 0.12
C PHE A 57 16.93 8.53 1.48
N GLY A 58 16.14 8.32 2.53
CA GLY A 58 16.53 8.70 3.89
C GLY A 58 16.32 10.17 4.22
N ALA A 59 15.76 10.96 3.30
CA ALA A 59 15.23 12.27 3.64
C ALA A 59 14.15 12.14 4.72
N ILE A 60 14.10 13.11 5.63
CA ILE A 60 13.07 13.15 6.66
C ILE A 60 11.88 13.91 6.09
N ALA A 61 10.78 13.20 5.83
CA ALA A 61 9.54 13.84 5.43
C ALA A 61 9.03 14.78 6.54
N PRO A 62 8.55 15.98 6.19
CA PRO A 62 8.04 16.93 7.19
C PRO A 62 6.75 16.45 7.88
N ASP A 63 5.99 15.56 7.24
CA ASP A 63 4.83 14.87 7.81
C ASP A 63 4.87 13.39 7.39
N THR A 64 4.79 12.48 8.37
CA THR A 64 4.72 11.03 8.18
C THR A 64 3.42 10.44 8.75
N SER A 65 2.30 11.15 8.61
CA SER A 65 0.98 10.67 9.03
C SER A 65 0.40 9.67 8.01
N LEU A 66 0.31 8.40 8.41
CA LEU A 66 -0.31 7.36 7.59
C LEU A 66 -1.80 7.61 7.33
N SER A 67 -2.52 8.21 8.29
CA SER A 67 -3.91 8.62 8.08
C SER A 67 -4.04 9.71 7.02
N ASN A 68 -3.12 10.69 7.00
CA ASN A 68 -3.12 11.72 5.96
C ASN A 68 -2.77 11.14 4.60
N HIS A 69 -1.81 10.20 4.54
CA HIS A 69 -1.50 9.44 3.34
C HIS A 69 -2.74 8.70 2.79
N ALA A 70 -3.39 7.88 3.61
CA ALA A 70 -4.54 7.10 3.16
C ALA A 70 -5.71 7.98 2.68
N LYS A 71 -5.93 9.15 3.30
CA LYS A 71 -6.91 10.14 2.82
C LYS A 71 -6.52 10.72 1.45
N ALA A 72 -5.25 11.06 1.26
CA ALA A 72 -4.76 11.59 0.00
C ALA A 72 -4.75 10.57 -1.14
N VAL A 73 -4.62 9.27 -0.81
CA VAL A 73 -4.83 8.18 -1.76
C VAL A 73 -6.31 8.11 -2.15
N LEU A 74 -7.22 8.16 -1.17
CA LEU A 74 -8.67 8.07 -1.40
C LEU A 74 -9.18 9.24 -2.26
N ASP A 75 -8.79 10.47 -1.95
CA ASP A 75 -9.23 11.67 -2.68
C ASP A 75 -8.47 11.91 -3.99
N GLY A 76 -7.42 11.13 -4.25
CA GLY A 76 -6.60 11.20 -5.45
C GLY A 76 -5.59 12.35 -5.48
N SER A 77 -5.42 13.11 -4.39
CA SER A 77 -4.49 14.23 -4.31
C SER A 77 -3.01 13.79 -4.26
N SER A 78 -2.73 12.62 -3.69
CA SER A 78 -1.38 12.05 -3.69
C SER A 78 -1.37 10.56 -3.36
N ARG A 79 -0.70 9.76 -4.21
CA ARG A 79 -0.36 8.36 -3.91
C ARG A 79 0.97 8.19 -3.20
N ASP A 80 1.80 9.23 -3.19
CA ASP A 80 3.16 9.18 -2.66
C ASP A 80 3.38 10.28 -1.61
N GLY A 81 2.30 10.79 -1.00
CA GLY A 81 2.39 11.88 -0.02
C GLY A 81 2.82 11.40 1.36
N TYR A 82 3.20 12.37 2.21
CA TYR A 82 3.40 12.16 3.65
C TYR A 82 4.48 11.12 3.99
N GLY A 83 5.59 11.10 3.23
CA GLY A 83 6.73 10.21 3.48
C GLY A 83 6.50 8.74 3.08
N TYR A 84 5.43 8.46 2.32
CA TYR A 84 5.05 7.11 1.93
C TYR A 84 4.91 6.95 0.43
N VAL A 85 5.12 5.73 -0.07
CA VAL A 85 4.83 5.32 -1.45
C VAL A 85 3.76 4.23 -1.45
N PHE A 86 2.64 4.48 -2.13
CA PHE A 86 1.53 3.54 -2.21
C PHE A 86 1.88 2.30 -3.03
N THR A 87 1.55 1.12 -2.50
CA THR A 87 1.52 -0.17 -3.21
C THR A 87 0.28 -0.98 -2.82
N SER A 88 -0.01 -2.04 -3.56
CA SER A 88 -1.14 -2.94 -3.33
C SER A 88 -0.68 -4.39 -3.27
N SER A 89 -1.20 -5.18 -2.33
CA SER A 89 -1.04 -6.64 -2.32
C SER A 89 -1.84 -7.34 -3.43
N SER A 90 -2.69 -6.62 -4.16
CA SER A 90 -3.50 -7.12 -5.28
C SER A 90 -2.99 -6.56 -6.60
N VAL A 91 -2.61 -7.46 -7.51
CA VAL A 91 -2.23 -7.12 -8.89
C VAL A 91 -3.41 -6.46 -9.63
N ASP A 92 -4.63 -6.98 -9.49
CA ASP A 92 -5.84 -6.42 -10.10
C ASP A 92 -6.06 -4.95 -9.74
N VAL A 93 -5.78 -4.56 -8.49
CA VAL A 93 -5.88 -3.16 -8.05
C VAL A 93 -4.84 -2.31 -8.78
N ALA A 94 -3.59 -2.76 -8.90
CA ALA A 94 -2.56 -2.06 -9.66
C ALA A 94 -2.93 -1.98 -11.15
N GLU A 95 -3.37 -3.07 -11.76
CA GLU A 95 -3.78 -3.09 -13.17
C GLU A 95 -4.96 -2.15 -13.45
N ARG A 96 -5.94 -2.05 -12.54
CA ARG A 96 -7.03 -1.05 -12.65
C ARG A 96 -6.50 0.38 -12.61
N PHE A 97 -5.49 0.67 -11.78
CA PHE A 97 -4.88 1.99 -11.75
C PHE A 97 -4.18 2.36 -13.07
N ILE A 98 -3.53 1.39 -13.72
CA ILE A 98 -2.85 1.65 -15.00
C ILE A 98 -3.81 1.67 -16.18
N ALA A 99 -4.89 0.89 -16.15
CA ALA A 99 -5.88 0.82 -17.23
C ALA A 99 -6.62 2.15 -17.49
N MET A 100 -6.53 3.10 -16.55
CA MET A 100 -7.04 4.47 -16.72
C MET A 100 -6.07 5.40 -17.50
N ARG A 101 -4.93 4.86 -17.98
CA ARG A 101 -3.87 5.61 -18.68
C ARG A 101 -3.61 4.99 -20.07
N PRO A 102 -3.11 5.76 -21.05
CA PRO A 102 -2.76 5.21 -22.36
C PRO A 102 -1.54 4.28 -22.32
N PHE A 103 -0.60 4.54 -21.40
CA PHE A 103 0.61 3.75 -21.21
C PHE A 103 1.06 3.77 -19.74
N GLY A 104 1.91 2.81 -19.39
CA GLY A 104 2.69 2.79 -18.14
C GLY A 104 3.12 1.38 -17.78
N TYR A 105 3.33 1.13 -16.49
CA TYR A 105 3.93 -0.10 -16.01
C TYR A 105 3.26 -0.55 -14.72
N VAL A 106 3.16 -1.87 -14.55
CA VAL A 106 2.87 -2.50 -13.26
C VAL A 106 4.13 -3.16 -12.76
N TYR A 107 4.69 -2.61 -11.69
CA TYR A 107 5.88 -3.12 -11.02
C TYR A 107 5.47 -4.13 -9.95
N LYS A 108 6.17 -5.27 -9.94
CA LYS A 108 6.11 -6.28 -8.89
C LYS A 108 7.33 -6.09 -7.99
N ILE A 109 7.08 -5.90 -6.70
CA ILE A 109 8.08 -5.42 -5.75
C ILE A 109 8.10 -6.40 -4.59
N HIS A 110 9.29 -6.88 -4.22
CA HIS A 110 9.41 -7.77 -3.08
C HIS A 110 9.09 -7.00 -1.80
N VAL A 111 8.41 -7.65 -0.85
CA VAL A 111 8.15 -7.01 0.44
C VAL A 111 9.42 -6.79 1.25
N ALA A 112 9.41 -5.77 2.11
CA ALA A 112 10.46 -5.53 3.08
C ALA A 112 9.91 -4.79 4.32
N ALA A 113 10.73 -4.68 5.38
CA ALA A 113 10.28 -4.22 6.69
C ALA A 113 9.76 -2.76 6.73
N HIS A 114 10.09 -1.94 5.74
CA HIS A 114 9.59 -0.56 5.62
C HIS A 114 8.20 -0.47 4.95
N MET A 115 7.68 -1.58 4.42
CA MET A 115 6.32 -1.66 3.89
C MET A 115 5.34 -1.98 5.01
N ILE A 116 4.52 -1.01 5.38
CA ILE A 116 3.61 -1.09 6.52
C ILE A 116 2.23 -1.51 6.05
N ASP A 117 1.60 -2.43 6.79
CA ASP A 117 0.18 -2.75 6.64
C ASP A 117 -0.68 -1.53 7.00
N CYS A 118 -1.09 -0.75 6.00
CA CYS A 118 -1.87 0.48 6.19
C CYS A 118 -3.23 0.18 6.85
N ILE A 119 -3.89 -0.86 6.39
CA ILE A 119 -5.23 -1.24 6.84
C ILE A 119 -5.19 -1.76 8.27
N GLY A 120 -4.26 -2.64 8.59
CA GLY A 120 -4.09 -3.14 9.95
C GLY A 120 -3.69 -2.03 10.92
N THR A 121 -2.89 -1.06 10.46
CA THR A 121 -2.45 0.10 11.25
C THR A 121 -3.57 1.08 11.54
N LEU A 122 -4.38 1.42 10.55
CA LEU A 122 -5.48 2.37 10.74
C LEU A 122 -6.75 1.68 11.29
N GLY A 123 -6.90 0.37 11.12
CA GLY A 123 -8.05 -0.41 11.57
C GLY A 123 -9.37 0.20 11.08
N LYS A 124 -10.31 0.43 12.00
CA LYS A 124 -11.61 1.07 11.71
C LYS A 124 -11.51 2.51 11.20
N TYR A 125 -10.34 3.14 11.29
CA TYR A 125 -10.09 4.49 10.81
C TYR A 125 -9.49 4.52 9.40
N ASN A 126 -9.26 3.35 8.79
CA ASN A 126 -8.78 3.26 7.42
C ASN A 126 -9.88 3.78 6.46
N PRO A 127 -9.61 4.82 5.65
CA PRO A 127 -10.59 5.35 4.72
C PRO A 127 -10.71 4.52 3.42
N LEU A 128 -9.84 3.52 3.20
CA LEU A 128 -9.76 2.76 1.96
C LEU A 128 -10.51 1.41 2.04
N ASP A 129 -11.52 1.23 1.20
CA ASP A 129 -12.37 0.03 1.18
C ASP A 129 -11.74 -1.19 0.50
N ASN A 130 -10.70 -0.97 -0.32
CA ASN A 130 -10.10 -1.98 -1.19
C ASN A 130 -9.11 -2.92 -0.49
N GLY A 131 -8.87 -2.76 0.81
CA GLY A 131 -8.36 -3.80 1.70
C GLY A 131 -6.98 -4.40 1.34
N SER A 132 -6.20 -3.78 0.46
CA SER A 132 -4.96 -4.33 -0.09
C SER A 132 -3.75 -3.41 -0.01
N GLU A 133 -3.85 -2.21 0.57
CA GLU A 133 -2.69 -1.30 0.65
C GLU A 133 -1.62 -1.80 1.62
N TYR A 134 -0.39 -1.86 1.11
CA TYR A 134 0.85 -1.82 1.88
C TYR A 134 1.61 -0.58 1.42
N THR A 135 2.09 0.23 2.35
CA THR A 135 2.72 1.50 1.99
C THR A 135 4.17 1.52 2.44
N ALA A 136 5.05 1.96 1.56
CA ALA A 136 6.49 1.96 1.81
C ALA A 136 6.93 3.28 2.44
N CYS A 137 7.33 3.24 3.71
CA CYS A 137 7.88 4.38 4.43
C CYS A 137 9.27 4.74 3.88
N GLY A 138 9.47 6.00 3.46
CA GLY A 138 10.73 6.48 2.90
C GLY A 138 11.04 5.97 1.49
N GLY A 139 10.05 5.37 0.81
CA GLY A 139 10.18 4.91 -0.57
C GLY A 139 10.58 3.44 -0.74
N ILE A 140 10.83 3.07 -1.98
CA ILE A 140 11.16 1.70 -2.43
C ILE A 140 12.37 1.81 -3.35
N LYS A 141 13.47 1.13 -3.01
CA LYS A 141 14.67 1.16 -3.84
C LYS A 141 14.52 0.34 -5.13
N PHE A 142 15.21 0.72 -6.19
CA PHE A 142 15.15 0.00 -7.47
C PHE A 142 15.56 -1.47 -7.33
N GLU A 143 16.60 -1.76 -6.55
CA GLU A 143 17.10 -3.10 -6.21
C GLU A 143 16.09 -4.01 -5.46
N GLN A 144 14.96 -3.48 -5.01
CA GLN A 144 13.86 -4.23 -4.37
C GLN A 144 12.78 -4.66 -5.38
N ILE A 145 12.75 -4.04 -6.55
CA ILE A 145 11.78 -4.33 -7.61
C ILE A 145 12.19 -5.65 -8.28
N MET A 146 11.25 -6.61 -8.35
CA MET A 146 11.50 -7.93 -8.92
C MET A 146 11.35 -7.94 -10.44
N SER A 147 10.29 -7.29 -10.93
CA SER A 147 9.91 -7.31 -12.33
C SER A 147 8.89 -6.21 -12.65
N TRP A 148 8.60 -6.02 -13.92
CA TRP A 148 7.52 -5.15 -14.38
C TRP A 148 6.85 -5.71 -15.65
N LYS A 149 5.61 -5.30 -15.88
CA LYS A 149 4.90 -5.48 -17.14
C LYS A 149 4.57 -4.12 -17.73
N ALA A 150 4.96 -3.90 -18.98
CA ALA A 150 4.53 -2.73 -19.72
C ALA A 150 3.03 -2.83 -20.03
N TYR A 151 2.33 -1.70 -19.97
CA TYR A 151 0.95 -1.55 -20.39
C TYR A 151 0.89 -0.49 -21.47
N GLU A 152 0.28 -0.85 -22.60
CA GLU A 152 0.09 0.06 -23.72
C GLU A 152 -1.22 -0.27 -24.43
N ASN A 153 -2.03 0.75 -24.70
CA ASN A 153 -3.24 0.66 -25.52
C ASN A 153 -4.18 -0.51 -25.13
N GLY A 154 -4.44 -0.68 -23.83
CA GLY A 154 -5.37 -1.72 -23.37
C GLY A 154 -4.75 -3.08 -23.08
N LYS A 155 -3.45 -3.26 -23.32
CA LYS A 155 -2.79 -4.58 -23.25
C LYS A 155 -1.55 -4.54 -22.39
N PHE A 156 -1.35 -5.62 -21.64
CA PHE A 156 -0.08 -5.88 -20.95
C PHE A 156 0.87 -6.65 -21.86
N GLY A 157 2.14 -6.25 -21.87
CA GLY A 157 3.22 -7.04 -22.44
C GLY A 157 3.68 -8.17 -21.52
N GLU A 158 4.78 -8.81 -21.93
CA GLU A 158 5.46 -9.83 -21.15
C GLU A 158 6.07 -9.24 -19.86
N GLU A 159 6.25 -10.10 -18.86
CA GLU A 159 6.96 -9.74 -17.64
C GLU A 159 8.46 -9.69 -17.89
N GLU A 160 9.08 -8.56 -17.56
CA GLU A 160 10.53 -8.36 -17.61
C GLU A 160 11.09 -8.35 -16.19
N PHE A 161 12.09 -9.21 -15.94
CA PHE A 161 12.75 -9.30 -14.63
C PHE A 161 13.83 -8.25 -14.47
N ASN A 162 13.87 -7.63 -13.30
CA ASN A 162 14.89 -6.66 -12.94
C ASN A 162 16.22 -7.37 -12.68
N LYS A 163 17.24 -7.06 -13.49
CA LYS A 163 18.60 -7.62 -13.33
C LYS A 163 19.31 -7.08 -12.09
N ASP A 164 18.87 -5.94 -11.57
CA ASP A 164 19.44 -5.30 -10.38
C ASP A 164 18.72 -5.70 -9.08
N PHE A 165 17.74 -6.63 -9.15
CA PHE A 165 17.10 -7.16 -7.96
C PHE A 165 18.13 -7.90 -7.08
N ILE A 166 18.28 -7.48 -5.83
CA ILE A 166 19.24 -8.11 -4.90
C ILE A 166 18.54 -9.17 -4.05
N GLU A 167 18.48 -10.39 -4.56
CA GLU A 167 17.88 -11.55 -3.87
C GLU A 167 18.50 -11.79 -2.49
N LYS A 168 19.81 -11.57 -2.33
CA LYS A 168 20.49 -11.71 -1.04
C LYS A 168 19.95 -10.77 0.05
N VAL A 169 19.44 -9.60 -0.33
CA VAL A 169 18.90 -8.60 0.60
C VAL A 169 17.41 -8.82 0.81
N TYR A 170 16.66 -9.06 -0.28
CA TYR A 170 15.20 -9.06 -0.23
C TYR A 170 14.57 -10.45 -0.23
N GLY A 171 15.23 -11.50 -0.73
CA GLY A 171 14.63 -12.82 -0.92
C GLY A 171 14.14 -13.51 0.35
N THR A 172 14.63 -13.08 1.52
CA THR A 172 14.13 -13.51 2.84
C THR A 172 13.48 -12.38 3.64
N ALA A 173 13.34 -11.20 3.05
CA ALA A 173 12.71 -10.06 3.71
C ALA A 173 11.20 -10.29 3.81
N VAL A 174 10.62 -9.79 4.90
CA VAL A 174 9.18 -9.84 5.15
C VAL A 174 8.62 -8.43 5.18
N ALA A 175 7.34 -8.28 4.86
CA ALA A 175 6.65 -7.01 5.02
C ALA A 175 6.73 -6.54 6.49
N GLY A 176 6.70 -5.22 6.68
CA GLY A 176 6.46 -4.66 7.99
C GLY A 176 5.06 -5.00 8.48
N ASP A 177 4.96 -5.28 9.78
CA ASP A 177 3.68 -5.52 10.43
C ASP A 177 2.87 -4.22 10.61
N VAL A 178 1.75 -4.35 11.32
CA VAL A 178 0.94 -3.24 11.82
C VAL A 178 1.76 -2.31 12.74
N ARG A 179 1.75 -1.00 12.46
CA ARG A 179 2.54 0.02 13.18
C ARG A 179 1.66 1.15 13.70
N TYR A 180 0.93 0.92 14.79
CA TYR A 180 0.00 1.91 15.35
C TYR A 180 0.62 3.27 15.67
N GLN A 181 1.91 3.33 16.03
CA GLN A 181 2.60 4.60 16.28
C GLN A 181 2.70 5.49 15.02
N LEU A 182 2.64 4.89 13.82
CA LEU A 182 2.71 5.59 12.54
C LEU A 182 1.33 6.01 12.01
N ALA A 183 0.24 5.65 12.71
CA ALA A 183 -1.12 5.94 12.23
C ALA A 183 -1.37 7.45 12.01
N GLY A 184 -0.68 8.33 12.74
CA GLY A 184 -0.79 9.78 12.55
C GLY A 184 -2.19 10.34 12.82
N LEU A 185 -2.97 9.68 13.67
CA LEU A 185 -4.30 10.12 14.06
C LEU A 185 -4.17 11.33 15.00
N LEU A 186 -4.53 12.52 14.51
CA LEU A 186 -4.56 13.73 15.35
C LEU A 186 -5.49 13.53 16.55
N GLU A 187 -5.02 13.99 17.72
CA GLU A 187 -5.73 13.92 18.98
C GLU A 187 -7.00 14.76 18.97
N ASN A 188 -8.16 14.11 18.89
CA ASN A 188 -9.33 14.63 19.58
C ASN A 188 -9.46 13.85 20.89
N ARG A 189 -9.74 14.53 22.01
CA ARG A 189 -9.71 14.01 23.40
C ARG A 189 -10.54 12.73 23.65
N ARG A 190 -11.38 12.31 22.68
CA ARG A 190 -12.18 11.06 22.66
C ARG A 190 -11.55 9.88 21.87
N GLY A 191 -10.53 10.13 21.05
CA GLY A 191 -9.85 9.12 20.22
C GLY A 191 -8.74 8.36 20.95
N CYS A 192 -8.16 8.95 22.00
CA CYS A 192 -7.03 8.38 22.74
C CYS A 192 -7.41 7.11 23.54
N GLU A 193 -8.69 6.93 23.85
CA GLU A 193 -9.23 5.73 24.51
C GLU A 193 -9.48 4.56 23.54
N ASN A 194 -9.50 4.84 22.23
CA ASN A 194 -9.84 3.90 21.16
C ASN A 194 -8.73 3.72 20.11
N GLN A 195 -7.49 4.14 20.41
CA GLN A 195 -6.36 3.89 19.53
C GLN A 195 -6.19 2.38 19.33
N PRO A 196 -6.07 1.91 18.08
CA PRO A 196 -5.78 0.51 17.85
C PRO A 196 -4.42 0.19 18.50
N GLY A 197 -4.39 -0.87 19.32
CA GLY A 197 -3.25 -1.22 20.17
C GLY A 197 -3.37 -0.86 21.67
N LYS A 198 -4.32 0.00 22.11
CA LYS A 198 -4.55 0.26 23.56
C LYS A 198 -5.56 -0.70 24.22
N ARG A 199 -6.48 -1.26 23.44
CA ARG A 199 -7.27 -2.45 23.79
C ARG A 199 -6.90 -3.52 22.78
N GLY A 200 -6.54 -4.72 23.23
CA GLY A 200 -5.97 -5.81 22.44
C GLY A 200 -6.89 -6.44 21.39
N ASP A 201 -7.46 -5.62 20.51
CA ASP A 201 -8.35 -6.06 19.44
C ASP A 201 -7.51 -6.41 18.20
N ILE A 202 -6.95 -7.62 18.21
CA ILE A 202 -6.19 -8.19 17.10
C ILE A 202 -7.21 -8.75 16.10
N SER A 203 -7.57 -7.99 15.05
CA SER A 203 -8.35 -8.54 13.95
C SER A 203 -7.47 -9.44 13.09
N LYS A 204 -7.60 -10.76 13.24
CA LYS A 204 -6.94 -11.74 12.35
C LYS A 204 -7.58 -11.65 10.96
N ARG A 205 -6.83 -11.21 9.94
CA ARG A 205 -7.28 -11.30 8.54
C ARG A 205 -7.18 -12.74 8.05
N ARG A 206 -8.28 -13.25 7.48
CA ARG A 206 -8.32 -14.49 6.70
C ARG A 206 -8.27 -14.07 5.23
N PHE A 207 -7.21 -14.43 4.51
CA PHE A 207 -7.12 -14.21 3.06
C PHE A 207 -8.16 -15.12 2.39
N GLY A 208 -9.26 -14.53 1.92
CA GLY A 208 -10.33 -15.22 1.22
C GLY A 208 -10.13 -15.13 -0.30
N LEU A 209 -10.04 -16.28 -0.95
CA LEU A 209 -10.13 -16.42 -2.40
C LEU A 209 -11.52 -15.95 -2.86
N GLY A 210 -11.57 -14.93 -3.71
CA GLY A 210 -12.66 -14.61 -4.64
C GLY A 210 -14.10 -14.47 -4.11
N SER A 211 -14.63 -13.25 -4.13
CA SER A 211 -16.06 -13.06 -4.43
C SER A 211 -16.28 -11.72 -5.13
N LEU A 212 -16.63 -11.80 -6.42
CA LEU A 212 -17.12 -10.69 -7.22
C LEU A 212 -18.45 -10.19 -6.63
N LYS A 213 -18.46 -8.97 -6.10
CA LYS A 213 -19.66 -8.11 -6.14
C LYS A 213 -19.26 -6.69 -6.53
N SER A 214 -19.90 -6.25 -7.61
CA SER A 214 -19.85 -4.92 -8.20
C SER A 214 -20.18 -3.83 -7.19
N GLY A 215 -19.39 -2.77 -7.17
CA GLY A 215 -19.66 -1.52 -6.46
C GLY A 215 -19.26 -0.33 -7.32
N PHE A 216 -20.10 0.02 -8.29
CA PHE A 216 -20.08 1.33 -8.94
C PHE A 216 -20.31 2.40 -7.86
N GLY A 217 -19.39 3.35 -7.72
CA GLY A 217 -19.58 4.40 -6.72
C GLY A 217 -18.47 5.42 -6.56
N ALA A 218 -18.04 6.11 -7.63
CA ALA A 218 -17.48 7.46 -7.52
C ALA A 218 -17.39 8.12 -8.91
N LEU A 219 -17.39 9.46 -8.93
CA LEU A 219 -17.26 10.36 -10.08
C LEU A 219 -18.57 10.78 -10.76
N LYS A 220 -19.39 11.55 -10.02
CA LYS A 220 -20.16 12.65 -10.62
C LYS A 220 -19.53 13.98 -10.23
N SER A 221 -19.48 14.88 -11.22
CA SER A 221 -19.27 16.33 -11.15
C SER A 221 -17.83 16.83 -11.36
N ILE A 222 -17.42 16.88 -12.63
CA ILE A 222 -16.72 18.05 -13.15
C ILE A 222 -17.72 18.78 -14.06
N LYS A 223 -18.24 19.91 -13.57
CA LYS A 223 -19.01 20.86 -14.39
C LYS A 223 -18.03 21.62 -15.29
N GLY A 224 -18.36 21.71 -16.57
CA GLY A 224 -17.96 22.85 -17.40
C GLY A 224 -17.08 22.52 -18.61
N VAL A 225 -17.71 22.07 -19.69
CA VAL A 225 -17.31 22.48 -21.04
C VAL A 225 -18.59 22.73 -21.84
N LYS A 226 -18.74 23.97 -22.34
CA LYS A 226 -19.83 24.38 -23.22
C LYS A 226 -19.69 23.65 -24.56
N SER A 227 -20.70 22.87 -24.93
CA SER A 227 -20.93 22.45 -26.31
C SER A 227 -21.71 23.57 -27.00
N VAL A 228 -21.10 24.20 -28.00
CA VAL A 228 -21.81 25.04 -28.97
C VAL A 228 -22.38 24.09 -30.01
N SER A 229 -23.71 23.96 -30.02
CA SER A 229 -24.47 23.21 -31.00
C SER A 229 -24.50 23.93 -32.35
N ASN A 230 -24.25 23.15 -33.41
CA ASN A 230 -24.60 23.43 -34.80
C ASN A 230 -26.01 23.99 -34.95
N VAL A 231 -26.16 24.98 -35.84
CA VAL A 231 -27.40 25.23 -36.57
C VAL A 231 -27.07 25.07 -38.05
N GLY A 232 -27.62 24.03 -38.67
CA GLY A 232 -27.65 23.89 -40.12
C GLY A 232 -28.73 24.77 -40.72
N GLY A 233 -28.52 25.16 -41.98
CA GLY A 233 -29.54 25.83 -42.80
C GLY A 233 -28.95 26.38 -44.09
N PRO A 234 -29.42 25.95 -45.27
CA PRO A 234 -28.76 26.18 -46.56
C PRO A 234 -29.20 27.49 -47.23
N LEU A 235 -28.49 27.92 -48.28
CA LEU A 235 -29.02 28.26 -49.62
C LEU A 235 -28.10 29.20 -50.42
N ASP A 236 -28.01 28.87 -51.71
CA ASP A 236 -27.93 29.74 -52.89
C ASP A 236 -26.60 30.33 -53.41
N SER A 237 -26.15 29.71 -54.51
CA SER A 237 -25.78 30.29 -55.82
C SER A 237 -25.31 31.74 -55.92
N ASN A 238 -24.03 31.93 -56.28
CA ASN A 238 -23.59 32.29 -57.64
C ASN A 238 -22.05 32.31 -57.71
#